data_AF-A0A2N3HRB7-F1
#
_entry.id   AF-A0A2N3HRB7-F1
#
_cell.length_a   1.000
_cell.length_b   1.000
_cell.length_c   1.000
_cell.angle_alpha   90.00
_cell.angle_beta   90.00
_cell.angle_gamma   90.00
#
_symmetry.space_group_name_H-M   'P 1'
#
loop_
_entity.id
_entity.type
_entity.pdbx_description
1 polymer ?
#
loop_
_entity_poly.entity_id
_entity_poly.type
_entity_poly.pdbx_seq_one_letter_code
_entity_poly.pdbx_strand_id
1 'polypeptide(L)'
;MKLFITILRWITRFLGIFLFLFFIWFAIQIGSPDLDLMSEQEIKLFLANVIMLTGLIVVWKFEFIGSLLLIWGYIFFAIANYSFWNGPIFPSFLFLGVLHLICWALTTFRNLNGHKISLFIFLK
;
A
#
# COMPACT_ATOMS: atom_id res chain seq x y z
N MET A 1 -23.34 -3.27 -8.92
CA MET A 1 -22.23 -2.46 -8.31
C MET A 1 -21.58 -3.09 -7.08
N LYS A 2 -22.32 -3.58 -6.06
CA LYS A 2 -21.73 -4.19 -4.84
C LYS A 2 -20.83 -5.41 -5.14
N LEU A 3 -21.27 -6.28 -6.05
CA LEU A 3 -20.50 -7.44 -6.50
C LEU A 3 -19.18 -7.01 -7.16
N PHE A 4 -19.23 -6.06 -8.08
CA PHE A 4 -18.05 -5.52 -8.77
C PHE A 4 -17.00 -4.97 -7.79
N ILE A 5 -17.40 -4.14 -6.82
CA ILE A 5 -16.48 -3.60 -5.80
C ILE A 5 -15.85 -4.73 -4.97
N THR A 6 -16.63 -5.78 -4.67
CA THR A 6 -16.15 -6.93 -3.91
C THR A 6 -15.12 -7.73 -4.69
N ILE A 7 -15.39 -7.98 -5.98
CA ILE A 7 -14.46 -8.66 -6.89
C ILE A 7 -13.16 -7.85 -7.01
N LEU A 8 -13.27 -6.55 -7.29
CA LEU A 8 -12.11 -5.66 -7.41
C LEU A 8 -11.26 -5.67 -6.13
N ARG A 9 -11.90 -5.51 -4.97
CA ARG A 9 -11.23 -5.57 -3.66
C ARG A 9 -10.46 -6.87 -3.46
N TRP A 10 -11.07 -8.02 -3.78
CA TRP A 10 -10.38 -9.30 -3.65
C TRP A 10 -9.21 -9.43 -4.61
N ILE A 11 -9.36 -9.00 -5.87
CA ILE A 11 -8.26 -8.98 -6.84
C ILE A 11 -7.09 -8.14 -6.30
N THR A 12 -7.37 -6.92 -5.81
CA THR A 12 -6.34 -6.04 -5.22
C THR A 12 -5.66 -6.68 -4.01
N ARG A 13 -6.41 -7.37 -3.13
CA ARG A 13 -5.84 -8.09 -1.97
C ARG A 13 -4.95 -9.25 -2.39
N PHE A 14 -5.37 -10.06 -3.36
CA PHE A 14 -4.55 -11.17 -3.86
C PHE A 14 -3.26 -10.67 -4.50
N LEU A 15 -3.33 -9.64 -5.33
CA LEU A 15 -2.14 -8.99 -5.89
C LEU A 15 -1.22 -8.44 -4.78
N GLY A 16 -1.80 -7.83 -3.74
CA GLY A 16 -1.08 -7.37 -2.57
C GLY A 16 -0.35 -8.49 -1.81
N ILE A 17 -0.96 -9.67 -1.67
CA ILE A 17 -0.30 -10.84 -1.07
C ILE A 17 0.92 -11.24 -1.90
N PHE A 18 0.78 -11.37 -3.21
CA PHE A 18 1.91 -11.75 -4.07
C PHE A 18 3.05 -10.73 -3.98
N LEU A 19 2.73 -9.44 -3.99
CA LEU A 19 3.72 -8.37 -3.84
C LEU A 19 4.40 -8.42 -2.46
N PHE A 20 3.63 -8.63 -1.39
CA PHE A 20 4.17 -8.77 -0.04
C PHE A 20 5.12 -9.96 0.07
N LEU A 21 4.68 -11.15 -0.39
CA LEU A 21 5.49 -12.37 -0.36
C LEU A 21 6.76 -12.24 -1.19
N PHE A 22 6.69 -11.55 -2.33
CA PHE A 22 7.86 -11.24 -3.15
C PHE A 22 8.92 -10.49 -2.34
N PHE A 23 8.55 -9.41 -1.63
CA PHE A 23 9.51 -8.66 -0.82
C PHE A 23 10.00 -9.42 0.42
N ILE A 24 9.14 -10.21 1.07
CA ILE A 24 9.56 -11.08 2.19
C ILE A 24 10.58 -12.13 1.71
N TRP A 25 10.35 -12.73 0.55
CA TRP A 25 11.29 -13.67 -0.05
C TRP A 25 12.67 -13.01 -0.29
N PHE A 26 12.69 -11.81 -0.87
CA PHE A 26 13.93 -11.03 -1.05
C PHE A 26 14.62 -10.72 0.29
N ALA A 27 13.86 -10.32 1.31
CA ALA A 27 14.41 -10.02 2.63
C ALA A 27 15.05 -11.26 3.28
N ILE A 28 14.47 -12.44 3.10
CA ILE A 28 15.04 -13.70 3.60
C ILE A 28 16.33 -14.05 2.86
N GLN A 29 16.38 -13.86 1.53
CA GLN A 29 17.57 -14.16 0.74
C GLN A 29 18.74 -13.20 0.99
N ILE A 30 18.46 -11.91 1.14
CA ILE A 30 19.48 -10.88 1.33
C ILE A 30 19.93 -10.81 2.80
N GLY A 31 19.02 -11.10 3.73
CA GLY A 31 19.24 -10.94 5.16
C GLY A 31 18.86 -9.57 5.70
N SER A 32 19.06 -9.38 7.00
CA SER A 32 18.83 -8.07 7.64
C SER A 32 19.86 -7.06 7.15
N PRO A 33 19.43 -5.87 6.69
CA PRO A 33 20.39 -4.80 6.42
C PRO A 33 21.09 -4.37 7.71
N ASP A 34 22.37 -4.02 7.61
CA ASP A 34 23.09 -3.30 8.65
C ASP A 34 22.86 -1.81 8.46
N LEU A 35 22.05 -1.22 9.34
CA LEU A 35 21.61 0.18 9.21
C LEU A 35 22.77 1.16 9.44
N ASP A 36 23.82 0.76 10.17
CA ASP A 36 24.96 1.62 10.47
C ASP A 36 25.89 1.79 9.26
N LEU A 37 25.81 0.87 8.30
CA LEU A 37 26.60 0.88 7.06
C LEU A 37 25.85 1.49 5.87
N MET A 38 24.57 1.83 6.04
CA MET A 38 23.75 2.41 4.97
C MET A 38 23.96 3.92 4.84
N SER A 39 24.00 4.39 3.60
CA SER A 39 23.90 5.81 3.29
C SER A 39 22.52 6.37 3.68
N GLU A 40 22.44 7.69 3.90
CA GLU A 40 21.15 8.35 4.18
C GLU A 40 20.08 8.09 3.11
N GLN A 41 20.50 7.93 1.86
CA GLN A 41 19.60 7.63 0.76
C GLN A 41 19.03 6.21 0.89
N GLU A 42 19.87 5.22 1.16
CA GLU A 42 19.43 3.83 1.36
C GLU A 42 18.47 3.70 2.56
N ILE A 43 18.73 4.43 3.65
CA ILE A 43 17.83 4.47 4.81
C ILE A 43 16.45 5.01 4.40
N LYS A 44 16.39 6.09 3.61
CA LYS A 44 15.11 6.65 3.11
C LYS A 44 14.37 5.64 2.24
N LEU A 45 15.06 4.95 1.33
CA LEU A 45 14.46 3.93 0.46
C LEU A 45 13.96 2.72 1.24
N PHE A 46 14.74 2.27 2.22
CA PHE A 46 14.36 1.19 3.13
C PHE A 46 13.11 1.57 3.92
N LEU A 47 13.08 2.76 4.53
CA LEU A 47 11.93 3.24 5.28
C LEU A 47 10.68 3.36 4.39
N ALA A 48 10.83 3.88 3.16
CA ALA A 48 9.73 3.94 2.20
C ALA A 48 9.17 2.54 1.89
N ASN A 49 10.05 1.55 1.72
CA ASN A 49 9.65 0.16 1.51
C ASN A 49 8.91 -0.42 2.73
N VAL A 50 9.41 -0.18 3.94
CA VAL A 50 8.74 -0.60 5.19
C VAL A 50 7.34 0.03 5.29
N ILE A 51 7.18 1.31 4.97
CA ILE A 51 5.87 1.99 4.95
C ILE A 51 4.92 1.30 3.95
N MET A 52 5.40 1.01 2.74
CA MET A 52 4.61 0.34 1.70
C MET A 52 4.19 -1.09 2.11
N LEU A 53 5.11 -1.88 2.67
CA LEU A 53 4.82 -3.23 3.18
C LEU A 53 3.83 -3.19 4.34
N THR A 54 3.97 -2.22 5.25
CA THR A 54 3.01 -1.99 6.33
C THR A 54 1.64 -1.64 5.75
N GLY A 55 1.59 -0.81 4.70
CA GLY A 55 0.37 -0.51 3.97
C GLY A 55 -0.35 -1.75 3.44
N LEU A 56 0.39 -2.71 2.86
CA LEU A 56 -0.17 -3.99 2.37
C LEU A 56 -0.79 -4.83 3.50
N ILE A 57 -0.26 -4.76 4.73
CA ILE A 57 -0.81 -5.46 5.88
C ILE A 57 -2.04 -4.71 6.41
N VAL A 58 -1.92 -3.40 6.63
CA VAL A 58 -2.96 -2.56 7.25
C VAL A 58 -4.23 -2.52 6.41
N VAL A 59 -4.10 -2.54 5.07
CA VAL A 59 -5.24 -2.44 4.15
C VAL A 59 -6.25 -3.59 4.27
N TRP A 60 -5.87 -4.72 4.89
CA TRP A 60 -6.78 -5.83 5.14
C TRP A 60 -7.90 -5.51 6.13
N LYS A 61 -7.57 -4.71 7.15
CA LYS A 61 -8.47 -4.34 8.23
C LYS A 61 -8.93 -2.87 8.14
N PHE A 62 -8.05 -2.00 7.65
CA PHE A 62 -8.28 -0.56 7.56
C PHE A 62 -7.99 -0.10 6.14
N GLU A 63 -8.98 -0.19 5.25
CA GLU A 63 -8.75 0.01 3.81
C GLU A 63 -8.24 1.42 3.49
N PHE A 64 -8.81 2.43 4.14
CA PHE A 64 -8.39 3.82 3.95
C PHE A 64 -6.94 4.04 4.43
N ILE A 65 -6.64 3.67 5.67
CA ILE A 65 -5.30 3.89 6.26
C ILE A 65 -4.24 3.11 5.47
N GLY A 66 -4.51 1.85 5.14
CA GLY A 66 -3.61 1.04 4.33
C GLY A 66 -3.37 1.64 2.95
N SER A 67 -4.43 2.15 2.29
CA SER A 67 -4.28 2.82 0.99
C SER A 67 -3.42 4.08 1.06
N LEU A 68 -3.55 4.88 2.13
CA LEU A 68 -2.71 6.05 2.33
C LEU A 68 -1.25 5.68 2.55
N LEU A 69 -0.97 4.65 3.36
CA LEU A 69 0.40 4.16 3.56
C LEU A 69 1.04 3.70 2.25
N LEU A 70 0.29 3.01 1.39
CA LEU A 70 0.78 2.58 0.08
C LEU A 70 1.12 3.77 -0.83
N ILE A 71 0.21 4.75 -0.92
CA ILE A 71 0.37 5.93 -1.76
C ILE A 71 1.52 6.81 -1.25
N TRP A 72 1.50 7.16 0.03
CA TRP A 72 2.54 8.00 0.63
C TRP A 72 3.89 7.32 0.70
N GLY A 73 3.93 6.01 0.97
CA GLY A 73 5.16 5.21 0.90
C GLY A 73 5.78 5.25 -0.49
N TYR A 74 4.96 5.10 -1.54
CA TYR A 74 5.45 5.22 -2.92
C TYR A 74 5.90 6.64 -3.27
N ILE A 75 5.14 7.68 -2.89
CA ILE A 75 5.54 9.08 -3.14
C ILE A 75 6.87 9.37 -2.46
N PHE A 76 7.03 8.96 -1.20
CA PHE A 76 8.27 9.11 -0.46
C PHE A 76 9.43 8.34 -1.12
N PHE A 77 9.20 7.10 -1.56
CA PHE A 77 10.17 6.32 -2.33
C PHE A 77 10.57 7.05 -3.62
N ALA A 78 9.61 7.56 -4.39
CA ALA A 78 9.85 8.23 -5.67
C ALA A 78 10.63 9.55 -5.50
N ILE A 79 10.39 10.28 -4.42
CA ILE A 79 11.15 11.50 -4.09
C ILE A 79 12.59 11.15 -3.67
N ALA A 80 12.77 10.08 -2.89
CA ALA A 80 14.09 9.63 -2.43
C ALA A 80 14.91 8.93 -3.54
N ASN A 81 14.24 8.36 -4.53
CA ASN A 81 14.84 7.63 -5.63
C ASN A 81 14.92 8.47 -6.90
N TYR A 82 16.03 9.20 -7.08
CA TYR A 82 16.26 10.05 -8.26
C TYR A 82 16.38 9.27 -9.59
N SER A 83 16.61 7.94 -9.56
CA SER A 83 16.55 7.07 -10.74
C SER A 83 15.14 6.48 -10.89
N PHE A 84 14.27 7.26 -11.53
CA PHE A 84 12.82 7.11 -11.55
C PHE A 84 12.29 5.82 -12.24
N TRP A 85 13.14 4.94 -12.80
CA TRP A 85 12.71 3.96 -13.82
C TRP A 85 13.29 2.53 -13.71
N ASN A 86 13.46 1.99 -12.50
CA ASN A 86 13.99 0.62 -12.34
C ASN A 86 12.91 -0.50 -12.24
N GLY A 87 11.80 -0.34 -12.95
CA GLY A 87 10.84 -1.43 -13.20
C GLY A 87 9.47 -1.28 -12.51
N PRO A 88 8.51 -2.15 -12.87
CA PRO A 88 7.09 -1.99 -12.54
C PRO A 88 6.74 -2.34 -11.08
N ILE A 89 7.68 -2.87 -10.31
CA ILE A 89 7.43 -3.43 -8.97
C ILE A 89 7.01 -2.33 -7.99
N PHE A 90 7.76 -1.24 -7.89
CA PHE A 90 7.43 -0.16 -6.95
C PHE A 90 6.15 0.62 -7.34
N PRO A 91 5.94 0.98 -8.63
CA PRO A 91 4.66 1.54 -9.07
C PRO A 91 3.43 0.66 -8.77
N SER A 92 3.62 -0.66 -8.61
CA SER A 92 2.53 -1.57 -8.23
C SER A 92 1.95 -1.25 -6.84
N PHE A 93 2.76 -0.76 -5.89
CA PHE A 93 2.23 -0.32 -4.58
C PHE A 93 1.29 0.88 -4.72
N LEU A 94 1.65 1.87 -5.55
CA LEU A 94 0.78 3.01 -5.83
C LEU A 94 -0.53 2.54 -6.47
N PHE A 95 -0.43 1.68 -7.48
CA PHE A 95 -1.59 1.13 -8.18
C PHE A 95 -2.55 0.43 -7.21
N LEU A 96 -2.03 -0.46 -6.36
CA LEU A 96 -2.83 -1.14 -5.33
C LEU A 96 -3.42 -0.17 -4.32
N GLY A 97 -2.64 0.84 -3.88
CA GLY A 97 -3.11 1.90 -2.99
C GLY A 97 -4.30 2.66 -3.58
N VAL A 98 -4.21 3.08 -4.83
CA VAL A 98 -5.30 3.78 -5.54
C VAL A 98 -6.53 2.88 -5.69
N LEU A 99 -6.36 1.60 -6.06
CA LEU A 99 -7.49 0.66 -6.17
C LEU A 99 -8.19 0.46 -4.83
N HIS A 100 -7.45 0.31 -3.73
CA HIS A 100 -8.02 0.20 -2.40
C HIS A 100 -8.75 1.48 -1.98
N LEU A 101 -8.17 2.64 -2.27
CA LEU A 101 -8.80 3.94 -1.98
C LEU A 101 -10.10 4.10 -2.75
N ILE A 102 -10.14 3.72 -4.04
CA ILE A 102 -11.36 3.73 -4.86
C ILE A 102 -12.40 2.77 -4.29
N CYS A 103 -12.02 1.54 -3.91
CA CYS A 103 -12.93 0.57 -3.32
C CYS A 103 -13.54 1.08 -2.00
N TRP A 104 -12.72 1.69 -1.15
CA TRP A 104 -13.16 2.32 0.09
C TRP A 104 -14.11 3.48 -0.20
N ALA A 105 -13.72 4.41 -1.09
CA ALA A 105 -14.51 5.59 -1.43
C ALA A 105 -15.90 5.21 -1.98
N LEU A 106 -15.97 4.30 -2.96
CA LEU A 106 -17.23 3.82 -3.53
C LEU A 106 -18.12 3.12 -2.47
N THR A 107 -17.50 2.40 -1.53
CA THR A 107 -18.24 1.76 -0.43
C THR A 107 -18.78 2.81 0.56
N THR A 108 -17.97 3.82 0.87
CA THR A 108 -18.28 4.90 1.80
C THR A 108 -19.35 5.83 1.24
N PHE A 109 -19.22 6.37 0.02
CA PHE A 109 -20.22 7.24 -0.60
C PHE A 109 -21.60 6.60 -0.67
N ARG A 110 -21.66 5.28 -0.89
CA ARG A 110 -22.92 4.55 -0.84
C ARG A 110 -23.54 4.52 0.56
N ASN A 111 -22.72 4.38 1.62
CA ASN A 111 -23.22 4.39 2.99
C ASN A 111 -23.63 5.80 3.46
N LEU A 112 -22.99 6.84 2.91
CA LEU A 112 -23.31 8.25 3.19
C LEU A 112 -24.72 8.63 2.70
N ASN A 113 -25.15 8.10 1.55
CA ASN A 113 -26.53 8.24 1.06
C ASN A 113 -27.60 7.60 2.00
N GLY A 114 -27.17 6.90 3.06
CA GLY A 114 -28.02 6.31 4.10
C GLY A 114 -27.99 7.03 5.47
N HIS A 115 -27.51 8.28 5.56
CA HIS A 115 -27.66 9.19 6.71
C HIS A 115 -26.79 9.01 7.98
N LYS A 116 -25.65 8.30 7.98
CA LYS A 116 -24.71 8.38 9.12
C LYS A 116 -23.24 8.49 8.69
N ILE A 117 -22.66 9.68 8.86
CA ILE A 117 -21.21 9.89 8.86
C ILE A 117 -20.72 9.63 10.29
N SER A 118 -19.83 8.66 10.46
CA SER A 118 -19.18 8.38 11.72
C SER A 118 -17.68 8.25 11.49
N LEU A 119 -16.86 8.69 12.44
CA LEU A 119 -15.40 8.52 12.40
C LEU A 119 -14.96 7.06 12.19
N PHE A 120 -15.80 6.09 12.55
CA PHE A 120 -15.56 4.67 12.30
C PHE A 120 -15.49 4.29 10.81
N ILE A 121 -15.88 5.17 9.88
CA ILE A 121 -15.78 4.92 8.44
C ILE A 121 -14.32 4.78 7.98
N PHE A 122 -13.38 5.48 8.63
CA PHE A 122 -11.95 5.41 8.33
C PHE A 122 -11.28 4.17 8.94
N LEU A 123 -11.95 3.51 9.90
CA LEU A 123 -11.49 2.31 10.58
C LEU A 123 -12.09 1.02 9.97
N LYS A 124 -12.67 1.12 8.78
CA LYS A 124 -13.30 0.02 8.05
C LYS A 124 -12.46 -0.41 6.85
#